data_AF-A0A3B9MB58-F1
#
_entry.id   AF-A0A3B9MB58-F1
#
_cell.length_a   1.000
_cell.length_b   1.000
_cell.length_c   1.000
_cell.angle_alpha   90.00
_cell.angle_beta   90.00
_cell.angle_gamma   90.00
#
_symmetry.space_group_name_H-M   'P 1'
#
loop_
_entity.id
_entity.type
_entity.pdbx_description
1 polymer ?
#
loop_
_entity_poly.entity_id
_entity_poly.type
_entity_poly.pdbx_seq_one_letter_code
_entity_poly.pdbx_strand_id
1 'polypeptide(L)'
;MIALELVARHPEQLHTVVAHEPPSPTLQPDSAHVRATMEEVTAAYRTRGIGPAVEIFSDLIRSGPPPAPVGQPTPEMLEEMARTQGNMDLFFGPYVLAIARYEPDYAALRAVSCRVVAAVGDESRGELAHDGGLGLAERLGTPAVVFPGAHGGFGSHAAEFAAKLREVLEG
;
A
#
# COMPACT_ATOMS: atom_id res chain seq x y z
N MET A 1 -0.16 -4.47 -5.13
CA MET A 1 0.72 -5.58 -5.55
C MET A 1 0.34 -6.21 -6.89
N ILE A 2 -0.88 -5.98 -7.39
CA ILE A 2 -1.34 -6.41 -8.73
C ILE A 2 -0.35 -6.02 -9.83
N ALA A 3 0.17 -4.79 -9.82
CA ALA A 3 1.13 -4.32 -10.82
C ALA A 3 2.44 -5.12 -10.84
N LEU A 4 2.94 -5.55 -9.67
CA LEU A 4 4.15 -6.39 -9.60
C LEU A 4 3.89 -7.77 -10.21
N GLU A 5 2.73 -8.36 -9.93
CA GLU A 5 2.33 -9.64 -10.51
C GLU A 5 2.14 -9.55 -12.03
N LEU A 6 1.54 -8.45 -12.50
CA LEU A 6 1.29 -8.22 -13.91
C LEU A 6 2.62 -8.06 -14.67
N VAL A 7 3.59 -7.31 -14.13
CA VAL A 7 4.93 -7.20 -14.73
C VAL A 7 5.64 -8.55 -14.75
N ALA A 8 5.58 -9.31 -13.66
CA ALA A 8 6.29 -10.58 -13.56
C ALA A 8 5.77 -11.62 -14.58
N ARG A 9 4.47 -11.61 -14.88
CA ARG A 9 3.83 -12.61 -15.77
C ARG A 9 3.64 -12.14 -17.22
N HIS A 10 3.46 -10.84 -17.41
CA HIS A 10 3.07 -10.23 -18.68
C HIS A 10 3.88 -8.95 -18.96
N PRO A 11 5.22 -8.99 -18.92
CA PRO A 11 6.06 -7.81 -19.10
C PRO A 11 5.87 -7.14 -20.47
N GLU A 12 5.42 -7.88 -21.48
CA GLU A 12 5.16 -7.38 -22.83
C GLU A 12 3.99 -6.38 -22.91
N GLN A 13 3.12 -6.35 -21.91
CA GLN A 13 1.95 -5.46 -21.88
C GLN A 13 2.25 -4.11 -21.23
N LEU A 14 3.45 -3.94 -20.65
CA LEU A 14 3.80 -2.81 -19.81
C LEU A 14 5.14 -2.23 -20.22
N HIS A 15 5.21 -0.92 -20.42
CA HIS A 15 6.48 -0.24 -20.64
C HIS A 15 7.18 0.12 -19.33
N THR A 16 6.45 0.75 -18.40
CA THR A 16 6.96 1.21 -17.09
C THR A 16 5.92 0.92 -16.02
N VAL A 17 6.36 0.47 -14.84
CA VAL A 17 5.54 0.38 -13.63
C VAL A 17 6.18 1.18 -12.50
N VAL A 18 5.43 2.13 -11.96
CA VAL A 18 5.77 2.84 -10.73
C VAL A 18 5.05 2.15 -9.57
N ALA A 19 5.79 1.35 -8.81
CA ALA A 19 5.30 0.71 -7.59
C ALA A 19 5.51 1.68 -6.42
N HIS A 20 4.54 2.54 -6.19
CA HIS A 20 4.54 3.47 -5.07
C HIS A 20 4.19 2.73 -3.77
N GLU A 21 5.21 2.57 -2.92
CA GLU A 21 5.09 2.07 -1.54
C GLU A 21 4.26 0.79 -1.37
N PRO A 22 4.59 -0.32 -2.06
CA PRO A 22 3.86 -1.57 -1.91
C PRO A 22 4.02 -2.12 -0.47
N PRO A 23 2.95 -2.22 0.34
CA PRO A 23 3.06 -2.60 1.75
C PRO A 23 3.15 -4.12 1.92
N SER A 24 3.99 -4.81 1.13
CA SER A 24 4.16 -6.26 1.19
C SER A 24 4.99 -6.66 2.43
N PRO A 25 4.59 -7.67 3.21
CA PRO A 25 5.42 -8.18 4.31
C PRO A 25 6.80 -8.64 3.86
N THR A 26 6.95 -9.18 2.65
CA THR A 26 8.23 -9.68 2.12
C THR A 26 9.26 -8.57 1.81
N LEU A 27 8.80 -7.32 1.81
CA LEU A 27 9.60 -6.12 1.60
C LEU A 27 9.98 -5.44 2.92
N GLN A 28 9.55 -5.98 4.05
CA GLN A 28 9.79 -5.42 5.37
C GLN A 28 11.03 -6.06 6.02
N PRO A 29 11.76 -5.33 6.88
CA PRO A 29 12.87 -5.90 7.66
C PRO A 29 12.44 -7.08 8.54
N ASP A 30 11.28 -6.98 9.18
CA ASP A 30 10.65 -8.07 9.96
C ASP A 30 9.41 -8.60 9.25
N SER A 31 9.67 -9.40 8.20
CA SER A 31 8.62 -9.98 7.37
C SER A 31 7.65 -10.88 8.15
N ALA A 32 8.17 -11.65 9.11
CA ALA A 32 7.39 -12.59 9.88
C ALA A 32 6.40 -11.87 10.82
N HIS A 33 6.87 -10.83 11.51
CA HIS A 33 6.02 -10.00 12.36
C HIS A 33 4.93 -9.31 11.54
N VAL A 34 5.29 -8.60 10.46
CA VAL A 34 4.29 -7.88 9.64
C VAL A 34 3.24 -8.82 9.07
N ARG A 35 3.65 -10.00 8.58
CA ARG A 35 2.71 -11.02 8.09
C ARG A 35 1.77 -11.49 9.18
N ALA A 36 2.29 -11.85 10.35
CA ALA A 36 1.48 -12.32 11.48
C ALA A 36 0.47 -11.24 11.93
N THR A 37 0.89 -9.98 12.01
CA THR A 37 0.01 -8.87 12.39
C THR A 37 -1.08 -8.63 11.35
N MET A 38 -0.79 -8.72 10.05
CA MET A 38 -1.83 -8.65 9.01
C MET A 38 -2.84 -9.80 9.10
N GLU A 39 -2.38 -11.03 9.37
CA GLU A 39 -3.28 -12.16 9.60
C GLU A 39 -4.13 -11.97 10.87
N GLU A 40 -3.55 -11.37 11.92
CA GLU A 40 -4.26 -10.99 13.14
C GLU A 40 -5.35 -9.95 12.88
N VAL A 41 -5.08 -8.92 12.06
CA VAL A 41 -6.07 -7.92 11.64
C VAL A 41 -7.30 -8.60 11.05
N THR A 42 -7.12 -9.54 10.12
CA THR A 42 -8.23 -10.29 9.53
C THR A 42 -8.92 -11.21 10.55
N ALA A 43 -8.18 -11.87 11.44
CA ALA A 43 -8.76 -12.71 12.49
C ALA A 43 -9.59 -11.88 13.49
N ALA A 44 -9.09 -10.70 13.88
CA ALA A 44 -9.77 -9.75 14.73
C ALA A 44 -11.07 -9.26 14.08
N TYR A 45 -11.02 -8.87 12.81
CA TYR A 45 -12.21 -8.46 12.07
C TYR A 45 -13.30 -9.55 12.07
N ARG A 46 -12.92 -10.81 11.79
CA ARG A 46 -13.86 -11.94 11.72
C ARG A 46 -14.47 -12.33 13.08
N THR A 47 -13.75 -12.16 14.17
CA THR A 47 -14.15 -12.67 15.50
C THR A 47 -14.62 -11.60 16.47
N ARG A 48 -14.13 -10.36 16.31
CA ARG A 48 -14.34 -9.23 17.22
C ARG A 48 -14.89 -7.98 16.51
N GLY A 49 -15.03 -8.00 15.18
CA GLY A 49 -15.56 -6.90 14.39
C GLY A 49 -14.51 -5.83 14.04
N ILE A 50 -14.99 -4.74 13.44
CA ILE A 50 -14.13 -3.73 12.79
C ILE A 50 -13.26 -2.92 13.76
N GLY A 51 -13.76 -2.59 14.96
CA GLY A 51 -13.03 -1.74 15.92
C GLY A 51 -11.63 -2.28 16.26
N PRO A 52 -11.54 -3.50 16.83
CA PRO A 52 -10.24 -4.10 17.13
C PRO A 52 -9.35 -4.34 15.90
N ALA A 53 -9.94 -4.58 14.72
CA ALA A 53 -9.18 -4.76 13.49
C ALA A 53 -8.52 -3.46 13.02
N VAL A 54 -9.25 -2.34 13.11
CA VAL A 54 -8.75 -0.99 12.81
C VAL A 54 -7.63 -0.60 13.77
N GLU A 55 -7.80 -0.86 15.07
CA GLU A 55 -6.76 -0.57 16.08
C GLU A 55 -5.44 -1.26 15.73
N ILE A 56 -5.46 -2.59 15.55
CA ILE A 56 -4.27 -3.38 15.21
C ILE A 56 -3.68 -2.91 13.86
N PHE A 57 -4.53 -2.61 12.88
CA PHE A 57 -4.08 -2.18 11.57
C PHE A 57 -3.43 -0.79 11.60
N SER A 58 -4.01 0.17 12.31
CA SER A 58 -3.46 1.52 12.47
C SER A 58 -2.09 1.48 13.15
N ASP A 59 -1.93 0.66 14.19
CA ASP A 59 -0.64 0.44 14.84
C ASP A 59 0.38 -0.16 13.86
N LEU A 60 -0.04 -1.14 13.05
CA LEU A 60 0.82 -1.80 12.06
C LEU A 60 1.30 -0.83 10.96
N ILE A 61 0.39 -0.07 10.35
CA ILE A 61 0.75 0.85 9.25
C ILE A 61 1.43 2.11 9.76
N ARG A 62 1.36 2.35 11.08
CA ARG A 62 1.94 3.51 11.78
C ARG A 62 1.37 4.83 11.24
N SER A 63 0.11 4.77 10.77
CA SER A 63 -0.68 5.95 10.46
C SER A 63 -1.25 6.50 11.76
N GLY A 64 -1.25 7.83 11.94
CA GLY A 64 -2.02 8.45 13.00
C GLY A 64 -3.50 8.03 12.97
N PRO A 65 -4.22 8.10 14.10
CA PRO A 65 -5.64 7.76 14.14
C PRO A 65 -6.42 8.65 13.16
N PRO A 66 -7.50 8.14 12.53
CA PRO A 66 -8.36 8.99 11.72
C PRO A 66 -8.92 10.13 12.58
N PRO A 67 -9.12 11.34 12.01
CA PRO A 67 -9.70 12.45 12.74
C PRO A 67 -11.09 12.07 13.26
N ALA A 68 -11.39 12.49 14.50
CA ALA A 68 -12.71 12.25 15.09
C ALA A 68 -13.78 12.97 14.26
N PRO A 69 -14.92 12.31 13.95
CA PRO A 69 -16.00 12.96 13.22
C PRO A 69 -16.54 14.16 14.03
N VAL A 70 -16.73 15.29 13.34
CA VAL A 70 -17.25 16.52 13.94
C VAL A 70 -18.75 16.60 13.68
N GLY A 71 -19.56 16.52 14.74
CA GLY A 71 -21.02 16.71 14.67
C GLY A 71 -21.82 15.45 14.30
N GLN A 72 -23.13 15.63 14.10
CA GLN A 72 -24.02 14.55 13.66
C GLN A 72 -23.90 14.36 12.15
N PRO A 73 -23.83 13.10 11.66
CA PRO A 73 -23.74 12.84 10.23
C PRO A 73 -25.02 13.26 9.50
N THR A 74 -24.87 13.92 8.35
CA THR A 74 -25.99 14.20 7.45
C THR A 74 -26.51 12.90 6.81
N PRO A 75 -27.72 12.88 6.23
CA PRO A 75 -28.20 11.71 5.48
C PRO A 75 -27.26 11.26 4.36
N GLU A 76 -26.62 12.22 3.66
CA GLU A 76 -25.61 11.96 2.64
C GLU A 76 -24.35 11.30 3.24
N MET A 77 -23.89 11.79 4.40
CA MET A 77 -22.79 11.17 5.14
C MET A 77 -23.14 9.75 5.60
N LEU A 78 -24.39 9.50 6.02
CA LEU A 78 -24.85 8.17 6.42
C LEU A 78 -24.86 7.20 5.23
N GLU A 79 -25.28 7.63 4.05
CA GLU A 79 -25.23 6.83 2.82
C GLU A 79 -23.78 6.54 2.40
N GLU A 80 -22.90 7.53 2.50
CA GLU A 80 -21.46 7.34 2.27
C GLU A 80 -20.82 6.39 3.28
N MET A 81 -21.18 6.50 4.56
CA MET A 81 -20.74 5.57 5.61
C MET A 81 -21.20 4.14 5.32
N ALA A 82 -22.45 3.96 4.89
CA ALA A 82 -22.98 2.63 4.53
C ALA A 82 -22.23 2.03 3.33
N ARG A 83 -21.94 2.83 2.29
CA ARG A 83 -21.10 2.40 1.15
C ARG A 83 -19.68 2.04 1.59
N THR A 84 -19.11 2.84 2.49
CA THR A 84 -17.75 2.63 3.01
C THR A 84 -17.67 1.37 3.87
N GLN A 85 -18.73 1.02 4.60
CA GLN A 85 -18.79 -0.21 5.40
C GLN A 85 -18.56 -1.45 4.55
N GLY A 86 -19.20 -1.55 3.37
CA GLY A 86 -18.97 -2.68 2.45
C GLY A 86 -17.52 -2.80 1.96
N ASN A 87 -16.84 -1.66 1.77
CA ASN A 87 -15.41 -1.65 1.42
C ASN A 87 -14.55 -2.13 2.60
N MET A 88 -14.91 -1.79 3.83
CA MET A 88 -14.20 -2.26 5.03
C MET A 88 -14.30 -3.78 5.17
N ASP A 89 -15.46 -4.36 4.88
CA ASP A 89 -15.66 -5.82 4.93
C ASP A 89 -14.75 -6.56 3.92
N LEU A 90 -14.60 -6.00 2.71
CA LEU A 90 -13.65 -6.50 1.71
C LEU A 90 -12.20 -6.29 2.13
N PHE A 91 -11.89 -5.11 2.69
CA PHE A 91 -10.52 -4.73 3.05
C PHE A 91 -9.99 -5.59 4.20
N PHE A 92 -10.64 -5.51 5.37
CA PHE A 92 -10.23 -6.21 6.58
C PHE A 92 -10.47 -7.72 6.52
N GLY A 93 -11.41 -8.16 5.66
CA GLY A 93 -11.66 -9.57 5.39
C GLY A 93 -10.61 -10.19 4.45
N PRO A 94 -10.93 -10.36 3.15
CA PRO A 94 -10.06 -11.07 2.22
C PRO A 94 -8.81 -10.30 1.78
N TYR A 95 -8.85 -8.96 1.67
CA TYR A 95 -7.74 -8.20 1.06
C TYR A 95 -6.49 -8.14 1.93
N VAL A 96 -6.60 -7.77 3.21
CA VAL A 96 -5.42 -7.74 4.12
C VAL A 96 -4.77 -9.12 4.20
N LEU A 97 -5.56 -10.20 4.28
CA LEU A 97 -5.05 -11.56 4.26
C LEU A 97 -4.35 -11.93 2.95
N ALA A 98 -4.89 -11.50 1.81
CA ALA A 98 -4.26 -11.71 0.51
C ALA A 98 -2.91 -10.94 0.42
N ILE A 99 -2.84 -9.74 0.99
CA ILE A 99 -1.60 -8.98 1.08
C ILE A 99 -0.57 -9.71 1.96
N ALA A 100 -1.00 -10.18 3.14
CA ALA A 100 -0.15 -10.89 4.10
C ALA A 100 0.57 -12.10 3.47
N ARG A 101 -0.11 -12.79 2.56
CA ARG A 101 0.32 -14.06 1.95
C ARG A 101 0.96 -13.91 0.59
N TYR A 102 0.97 -12.71 0.03
CA TYR A 102 1.57 -12.49 -1.27
C TYR A 102 3.09 -12.49 -1.19
N GLU A 103 3.72 -13.17 -2.14
CA GLU A 103 5.17 -13.18 -2.29
C GLU A 103 5.51 -12.84 -3.76
N PRO A 104 6.03 -11.64 -4.05
CA PRO A 104 6.43 -11.29 -5.40
C PRO A 104 7.61 -12.13 -5.87
N ASP A 105 7.60 -12.56 -7.14
CA ASP A 105 8.76 -13.20 -7.78
C ASP A 105 9.82 -12.15 -8.14
N TYR A 106 10.71 -11.86 -7.19
CA TYR A 106 11.78 -10.89 -7.39
C TYR A 106 12.79 -11.28 -8.46
N ALA A 107 12.95 -12.58 -8.75
CA ALA A 107 13.85 -13.02 -9.81
C ALA A 107 13.25 -12.67 -11.17
N ALA A 108 11.95 -12.92 -11.36
CA ALA A 108 11.22 -12.47 -12.55
C ALA A 108 11.26 -10.94 -12.66
N LEU A 109 10.95 -10.21 -11.58
CA LEU A 109 10.97 -8.73 -11.59
C LEU A 109 12.32 -8.11 -11.95
N ARG A 110 13.45 -8.79 -11.69
CA ARG A 110 14.78 -8.34 -12.13
C ARG A 110 15.12 -8.73 -13.57
N ALA A 111 14.47 -9.77 -14.10
CA ALA A 111 14.76 -10.31 -15.43
C ALA A 111 13.87 -9.72 -16.53
N VAL A 112 12.77 -9.05 -16.19
CA VAL A 112 11.87 -8.43 -17.16
C VAL A 112 12.54 -7.26 -17.89
N SER A 113 12.15 -7.06 -19.16
CA SER A 113 12.52 -5.86 -19.93
C SER A 113 11.71 -4.62 -19.54
N CYS A 114 10.59 -4.80 -18.84
CA CYS A 114 9.76 -3.71 -18.33
C CYS A 114 10.51 -2.92 -17.25
N ARG A 115 10.42 -1.58 -17.30
CA ARG A 115 11.06 -0.72 -16.30
C ARG A 115 10.22 -0.70 -15.02
N VAL A 116 10.72 -1.30 -13.94
CA VAL A 116 10.09 -1.27 -12.61
C VAL A 116 10.75 -0.20 -11.74
N VAL A 117 9.98 0.78 -11.32
CA VAL A 117 10.41 1.88 -10.43
C VAL A 117 9.79 1.67 -9.05
N ALA A 118 10.64 1.48 -8.05
CA ALA A 118 10.24 1.56 -6.65
C ALA A 118 10.15 3.04 -6.24
N ALA A 119 9.01 3.45 -5.67
CA ALA A 119 8.77 4.83 -5.28
C ALA A 119 8.34 4.94 -3.82
N VAL A 120 8.78 6.02 -3.16
CA VAL A 120 8.48 6.36 -1.76
C VAL A 120 8.06 7.82 -1.65
N GLY A 121 7.23 8.14 -0.66
CA GLY A 121 6.90 9.50 -0.27
C GLY A 121 8.04 10.15 0.53
N ASP A 122 8.18 11.48 0.43
CA ASP A 122 9.11 12.24 1.26
C ASP A 122 8.61 12.46 2.69
N GLU A 123 7.29 12.42 2.90
CA GLU A 123 6.64 12.58 4.21
C GLU A 123 6.22 11.26 4.87
N SER A 124 6.34 10.11 4.19
CA SER A 124 5.92 8.80 4.71
C SER A 124 6.98 8.08 5.53
N ARG A 125 8.12 8.72 5.83
CA ARG A 125 9.22 8.07 6.57
C ARG A 125 8.70 7.53 7.91
N GLY A 126 8.95 6.24 8.13
CA GLY A 126 8.51 5.56 9.34
C GLY A 126 7.13 4.94 9.21
N GLU A 127 6.44 5.03 8.06
CA GLU A 127 5.24 4.25 7.74
C GLU A 127 5.61 2.88 7.17
N LEU A 128 4.73 1.88 7.33
CA LEU A 128 4.96 0.54 6.78
C LEU A 128 5.12 0.57 5.25
N ALA A 129 4.37 1.44 4.59
CA ALA A 129 4.35 1.54 3.15
C ALA A 129 5.67 2.11 2.59
N HIS A 130 6.24 3.12 3.25
CA HIS A 130 7.56 3.67 2.93
C HIS A 130 8.64 2.59 2.98
N ASP A 131 8.67 1.80 4.05
CA ASP A 131 9.60 0.68 4.20
C ASP A 131 9.40 -0.35 3.07
N GLY A 132 8.17 -0.57 2.63
CA GLY A 132 7.86 -1.44 1.50
C GLY A 132 8.43 -0.93 0.17
N GLY A 133 8.38 0.39 -0.07
CA GLY A 133 9.01 1.01 -1.23
C GLY A 133 10.55 0.90 -1.20
N LEU A 134 11.16 1.13 -0.04
CA LEU A 134 12.61 0.96 0.15
C LEU A 134 13.04 -0.50 -0.04
N GLY A 135 12.30 -1.45 0.56
CA GLY A 135 12.57 -2.87 0.39
C GLY A 135 12.46 -3.32 -1.06
N LEU A 136 11.51 -2.76 -1.84
CA LEU A 136 11.42 -3.08 -3.27
C LEU A 136 12.64 -2.56 -4.04
N ALA A 137 13.06 -1.32 -3.75
CA ALA A 137 14.25 -0.72 -4.34
C ALA A 137 15.50 -1.58 -4.10
N GLU A 138 15.70 -2.04 -2.86
CA GLU A 138 16.77 -2.96 -2.50
C GLU A 138 16.70 -4.28 -3.28
N ARG A 139 15.52 -4.90 -3.36
CA ARG A 139 15.32 -6.17 -4.09
C ARG A 139 15.59 -6.04 -5.59
N LEU A 140 15.37 -4.86 -6.17
CA LEU A 140 15.64 -4.55 -7.57
C LEU A 140 17.08 -4.09 -7.82
N GLY A 141 17.82 -3.71 -6.77
CA GLY A 141 19.16 -3.14 -6.90
C GLY A 141 19.17 -1.73 -7.48
N THR A 142 18.09 -0.96 -7.29
CA THR A 142 17.92 0.41 -7.79
C THR A 142 17.64 1.36 -6.62
N PRO A 143 17.95 2.66 -6.74
CA PRO A 143 17.51 3.64 -5.75
C PRO A 143 15.99 3.84 -5.82
N ALA A 144 15.36 4.06 -4.66
CA ALA A 144 13.96 4.46 -4.61
C ALA A 144 13.80 5.88 -5.16
N VAL A 145 12.76 6.10 -5.97
CA VAL A 145 12.38 7.43 -6.45
C VAL A 145 11.48 8.11 -5.42
N VAL A 146 11.82 9.33 -5.04
CA VAL A 146 11.05 10.10 -4.06
C VAL A 146 9.93 10.87 -4.75
N PHE A 147 8.72 10.76 -4.20
CA PHE A 147 7.50 11.44 -4.61
C PHE A 147 7.04 12.40 -3.50
N PRO A 148 6.34 13.49 -3.85
CA PRO A 148 5.77 14.42 -2.88
C PRO A 148 4.64 13.79 -2.04
N GLY A 149 4.67 14.05 -0.73
CA GLY A 149 3.67 13.64 0.25
C GLY A 149 3.93 12.28 0.89
N ALA A 150 3.05 11.89 1.80
CA ALA A 150 3.08 10.57 2.46
C ALA A 150 2.49 9.47 1.55
N HIS A 151 2.10 8.32 2.11
CA HIS A 151 1.49 7.22 1.33
C HIS A 151 0.29 7.65 0.46
N GLY A 152 -0.46 8.66 0.94
CA GLY A 152 -1.58 9.29 0.22
C GLY A 152 -1.21 10.54 -0.59
N GLY A 153 0.06 10.69 -1.00
CA GLY A 153 0.59 11.87 -1.72
C GLY A 153 -0.16 12.21 -3.01
N PHE A 154 -0.70 11.20 -3.70
CA PHE A 154 -1.54 11.38 -4.88
C PHE A 154 -2.85 12.16 -4.61
N GLY A 155 -3.31 12.20 -3.36
CA GLY A 155 -4.43 13.03 -2.94
C GLY A 155 -3.99 14.36 -2.30
N SER A 156 -3.09 14.30 -1.32
CA SER A 156 -2.65 15.48 -0.55
C SER A 156 -1.78 16.47 -1.35
N HIS A 157 -0.98 15.96 -2.29
CA HIS A 157 -0.02 16.70 -3.10
C HIS A 157 -0.24 16.41 -4.60
N ALA A 158 -1.51 16.36 -5.02
CA ALA A 158 -1.91 15.82 -6.32
C ALA A 158 -1.20 16.47 -7.52
N ALA A 159 -0.97 17.79 -7.51
CA ALA A 159 -0.36 18.50 -8.63
C ALA A 159 1.14 18.16 -8.77
N GLU A 160 1.86 18.19 -7.65
CA GLU A 160 3.29 17.88 -7.55
C GLU A 160 3.53 16.39 -7.80
N PHE A 161 2.69 15.51 -7.24
CA PHE A 161 2.72 14.08 -7.48
C PHE A 161 2.53 13.76 -8.96
N ALA A 162 1.54 14.38 -9.62
CA ALA A 162 1.29 14.17 -11.04
C ALA A 162 2.44 14.70 -11.92
N ALA A 163 3.05 15.82 -11.55
CA ALA A 163 4.24 16.33 -12.24
C ALA A 163 5.42 15.36 -12.12
N LYS A 164 5.69 14.85 -10.90
CA LYS A 164 6.74 13.86 -10.67
C LYS A 164 6.47 12.55 -11.41
N LEU A 165 5.22 12.09 -11.43
CA LEU A 165 4.84 10.89 -12.15
C LEU A 165 5.13 11.00 -13.65
N ARG A 166 4.82 12.14 -14.27
CA ARG A 166 5.13 12.37 -15.70
C ARG A 166 6.63 12.33 -15.97
N GLU A 167 7.43 13.03 -15.18
CA GLU A 167 8.90 13.01 -15.26
C GLU A 167 9.43 11.57 -15.20
N VAL A 168 8.95 10.78 -14.23
CA VAL A 168 9.37 9.38 -14.06
C VAL A 168 8.96 8.52 -15.25
N LEU A 169 7.77 8.73 -15.82
CA LEU A 169 7.29 7.96 -16.97
C LEU A 169 8.01 8.30 -18.28
N GLU A 170 8.44 9.55 -18.45
CA GLU A 170 9.16 10.03 -19.64
C GLU A 170 10.60 9.51 -19.71
N GLY A 171 11.22 9.20 -18.55
CA GLY A 171 12.53 8.52 -18.47
C GLY A 171 13.68 9.47 -18.22
#